data_AF-A0A127Q8E3-F1
#
_entry.id   AF-A0A127Q8E3-F1
#
_cell.length_a   1.000
_cell.length_b   1.000
_cell.length_c   1.000
_cell.angle_alpha   90.00
_cell.angle_beta   90.00
_cell.angle_gamma   90.00
#
_symmetry.space_group_name_H-M   'P 1'
#
loop_
_entity.id
_entity.type
_entity.pdbx_description
1 polymer ?
#
loop_
_entity_poly.entity_id
_entity_poly.type
_entity_poly.pdbx_seq_one_letter_code
_entity_poly.pdbx_strand_id
1 'polypeptide(L)'
;MPFFIGRLQTPNLEFILSASYHLYRTVRLLRLKLCCLLLLAGGQAVLAKNIPAKAPAPAPAFATRQAALAALPPLMLWVWERPDDTRSWLANSTRASKSAEAGDAAGADLQAQRIGVAALDSTVLLRDGSATVWRRQQALRLPPEWSAAGRLLPKAPLVTIVHVDMASGAHKPQLNERQKQTIVRAVTAAAKRSPSQVVQLDFEVMHSQKPFLADVIRRSRAALPENVALSLTAQPSWCVGDAWLADLPVDEVVPMAFRMTGDVKRTQEILIHDGRFPRPECQPSLGLALNEQPWPDKLRSQRLYLFNRAAWSVTPMASWSVRLGAFLP
;
A
#
# COMPACT_ATOMS: atom_id res chain seq x y z
N MET A 1 -41.78 3.34 3.79
CA MET A 1 -42.28 1.97 3.53
C MET A 1 -41.15 1.00 3.79
N PRO A 2 -41.19 0.21 4.89
CA PRO A 2 -40.16 -0.79 5.18
C PRO A 2 -40.55 -2.12 4.56
N PHE A 3 -39.59 -2.82 3.94
CA PHE A 3 -39.80 -4.17 3.42
C PHE A 3 -39.05 -5.20 4.27
N PHE A 4 -39.82 -6.21 4.68
CA PHE A 4 -39.45 -7.47 5.32
C PHE A 4 -38.43 -8.26 4.50
N ILE A 5 -37.52 -8.97 5.17
CA ILE A 5 -36.84 -10.15 4.62
C ILE A 5 -37.03 -11.31 5.59
N GLY A 6 -37.72 -12.33 5.09
CA GLY A 6 -38.06 -13.56 5.80
C GLY A 6 -36.89 -14.53 5.95
N ARG A 7 -36.97 -15.31 7.04
CA ARG A 7 -36.17 -16.50 7.30
C ARG A 7 -36.43 -17.58 6.24
N LEU A 8 -35.37 -18.26 5.80
CA LEU A 8 -35.46 -19.60 5.25
C LEU A 8 -34.66 -20.55 6.15
N GLN A 9 -35.37 -21.54 6.68
CA GLN A 9 -34.86 -22.69 7.43
C GLN A 9 -34.10 -23.63 6.50
N THR A 10 -32.97 -24.16 6.96
CA THR A 10 -32.34 -25.35 6.39
C THR A 10 -32.70 -26.57 7.25
N PRO A 11 -32.98 -27.75 6.64
CA PRO A 11 -33.27 -28.96 7.39
C PRO A 11 -32.00 -29.72 7.78
N ASN A 12 -32.11 -30.40 8.92
CA ASN A 12 -31.19 -31.39 9.46
C ASN A 12 -30.86 -32.50 8.46
N LEU A 13 -29.60 -32.91 8.38
CA LEU A 13 -29.25 -34.27 7.99
C LEU A 13 -28.28 -34.91 8.99
N GLU A 14 -28.55 -36.19 9.17
CA GLU A 14 -28.21 -37.10 10.25
C GLU A 14 -26.72 -37.33 10.53
N PHE A 15 -26.47 -37.57 11.83
CA PHE A 15 -25.32 -38.25 12.38
C PHE A 15 -25.29 -39.72 11.92
N ILE A 16 -24.16 -40.18 11.37
CA ILE A 16 -23.79 -41.60 11.41
C ILE A 16 -22.42 -41.72 12.09
N LEU A 17 -22.43 -42.46 13.20
CA LEU A 17 -21.29 -42.94 13.95
C LEU A 17 -20.51 -43.97 13.13
N SER A 18 -19.19 -43.88 13.11
CA SER A 18 -18.34 -45.06 12.94
C SER A 18 -17.16 -44.99 13.88
N ALA A 19 -17.00 -46.05 14.65
CA ALA A 19 -16.05 -46.23 15.72
C ALA A 19 -14.88 -47.12 15.27
N SER A 20 -13.77 -47.00 16.01
CA SER A 20 -12.61 -47.92 16.07
C SER A 20 -11.60 -47.71 14.93
N TYR A 21 -10.29 -47.57 15.17
CA TYR A 21 -9.44 -48.45 15.98
C TYR A 21 -8.19 -47.77 16.58
N HIS A 22 -7.87 -48.29 17.75
CA HIS A 22 -6.70 -48.25 18.62
C HIS A 22 -5.24 -48.11 18.10
N LEU A 23 -4.45 -47.45 18.96
CA LEU A 23 -3.07 -47.74 19.44
C LEU A 23 -1.89 -47.78 18.44
N TYR A 24 -0.87 -46.92 18.66
CA TYR A 24 0.47 -47.37 19.08
C TYR A 24 1.36 -46.24 19.68
N ARG A 25 1.62 -46.42 20.98
CA ARG A 25 2.73 -46.01 21.88
C ARG A 25 4.10 -45.70 21.21
N THR A 26 4.76 -44.55 21.46
CA THR A 26 5.72 -44.12 22.55
C THR A 26 7.22 -44.12 22.18
N VAL A 27 7.85 -42.97 22.45
CA VAL A 27 9.18 -42.72 23.08
C VAL A 27 10.46 -43.23 22.38
N ARG A 28 11.36 -42.28 22.06
CA ARG A 28 12.82 -42.45 22.23
C ARG A 28 13.51 -41.10 22.54
N LEU A 29 13.88 -40.96 23.81
CA LEU A 29 14.90 -40.07 24.37
C LEU A 29 16.14 -40.93 24.66
N LEU A 30 17.36 -40.48 24.32
CA LEU A 30 18.55 -40.45 25.20
C LEU A 30 19.89 -40.28 24.45
N ARG A 31 20.71 -39.38 25.03
CA ARG A 31 22.18 -39.45 25.28
C ARG A 31 23.17 -39.32 24.11
N LEU A 32 24.02 -38.28 24.20
CA LEU A 32 25.36 -38.43 24.77
C LEU A 32 25.94 -37.07 25.22
N LYS A 33 26.33 -36.99 26.50
CA LYS A 33 27.23 -35.97 27.07
C LYS A 33 28.54 -36.68 27.43
N LEU A 34 29.62 -35.89 27.42
CA LEU A 34 30.83 -35.97 28.25
C LEU A 34 32.12 -36.51 27.60
N CYS A 35 33.12 -35.62 27.51
CA CYS A 35 34.59 -35.76 27.63
C CYS A 35 35.22 -34.62 26.80
N CYS A 36 36.15 -33.77 27.24
CA CYS A 36 37.10 -33.81 28.36
C CYS A 36 37.31 -32.39 28.92
N LEU A 37 37.42 -32.32 30.26
CA LEU A 37 38.27 -31.34 30.93
C LEU A 37 39.74 -31.67 30.60
N LEU A 38 40.56 -30.66 30.28
CA LEU A 38 41.96 -30.54 30.71
C LEU A 38 42.56 -29.22 30.21
N LEU A 39 43.45 -28.66 31.04
CA LEU A 39 44.38 -27.54 30.82
C LEU A 39 43.90 -26.13 31.16
N LEU A 40 43.97 -25.84 32.46
CA LEU A 40 44.42 -24.56 32.99
C LEU A 40 45.92 -24.37 32.67
N ALA A 41 46.25 -23.42 31.79
CA ALA A 41 47.56 -22.76 31.77
C ALA A 41 47.50 -21.47 30.95
N GLY A 42 47.78 -20.35 31.61
CA GLY A 42 48.47 -19.17 31.06
C GLY A 42 47.92 -18.53 29.79
N GLY A 43 47.22 -17.41 29.94
CA GLY A 43 47.05 -16.45 28.86
C GLY A 43 45.95 -15.44 29.14
N GLN A 44 46.30 -14.28 29.71
CA GLN A 44 45.50 -13.08 29.50
C GLN A 44 45.69 -12.62 28.05
N ALA A 45 45.16 -13.41 27.11
CA ALA A 45 44.88 -12.91 25.79
C ALA A 45 43.61 -12.06 25.93
N VAL A 46 43.79 -10.76 25.80
CA VAL A 46 42.71 -9.80 25.58
C VAL A 46 41.90 -10.31 24.40
N LEU A 47 40.81 -11.01 24.69
CA LEU A 47 39.80 -11.37 23.70
C LEU A 47 39.06 -10.07 23.40
N ALA A 48 39.67 -9.22 22.59
CA ALA A 48 38.97 -8.17 21.88
C ALA A 48 37.89 -8.90 21.07
N LYS A 49 36.67 -8.93 21.62
CA LYS A 49 35.49 -9.33 20.87
C LYS A 49 35.47 -8.40 19.66
N ASN A 50 35.91 -8.91 18.52
CA ASN A 50 35.59 -8.35 17.21
C ASN A 50 34.07 -8.41 17.09
N ILE A 51 33.39 -7.43 17.68
CA ILE A 51 32.02 -7.10 17.34
C ILE A 51 32.15 -6.59 15.91
N PRO A 52 31.68 -7.33 14.89
CA PRO A 52 31.72 -6.82 13.53
C PRO A 52 30.99 -5.48 13.56
N ALA A 53 31.70 -4.42 13.18
CA ALA A 53 31.12 -3.10 13.05
C ALA A 53 29.83 -3.26 12.23
N LYS A 54 28.70 -2.86 12.81
CA LYS A 54 27.40 -2.93 12.15
C LYS A 54 27.55 -2.22 10.81
N ALA A 55 27.45 -2.98 9.72
CA ALA A 55 27.60 -2.44 8.38
C ALA A 55 26.70 -1.19 8.27
N PRO A 56 27.22 -0.08 7.73
CA PRO A 56 26.44 1.15 7.61
C PRO A 56 25.15 0.83 6.88
N ALA A 57 24.04 1.40 7.37
CA ALA A 57 22.76 1.24 6.71
C ALA A 57 22.92 1.71 5.25
N PRO A 58 22.37 0.99 4.27
CA PRO A 58 22.45 1.40 2.88
C PRO A 58 21.89 2.82 2.73
N ALA A 59 22.58 3.63 1.92
CA ALA A 59 22.14 4.98 1.61
C ALA A 59 20.70 4.94 1.06
N PRO A 60 19.89 5.98 1.32
CA PRO A 60 18.54 6.00 0.79
C PRO A 60 18.52 6.05 -0.74
N ALA A 61 17.46 5.51 -1.34
CA ALA A 61 17.28 5.48 -2.79
C ALA A 61 17.16 6.89 -3.40
N PHE A 62 16.55 7.81 -2.66
CA PHE A 62 16.31 9.21 -2.98
C PHE A 62 16.70 10.09 -1.79
N ALA A 63 17.30 11.24 -2.11
CA ALA A 63 17.78 12.19 -1.10
C ALA A 63 16.63 12.95 -0.42
N THR A 64 15.51 13.17 -1.12
CA THR A 64 14.37 13.96 -0.62
C THR A 64 13.04 13.29 -0.94
N ARG A 65 12.01 13.60 -0.15
CA ARG A 65 10.63 13.14 -0.39
C ARG A 65 10.06 13.67 -1.71
N GLN A 66 10.43 14.89 -2.12
CA GLN A 66 10.06 15.45 -3.42
C GLN A 66 10.67 14.65 -4.58
N ALA A 67 11.94 14.25 -4.47
CA ALA A 67 12.58 13.40 -5.48
C ALA A 67 11.91 12.02 -5.54
N ALA A 68 11.59 11.42 -4.39
CA ALA A 68 10.88 10.14 -4.32
C ALA A 68 9.48 10.20 -5.00
N LEU A 69 8.71 11.28 -4.81
CA LEU A 69 7.43 11.45 -5.50
C LEU A 69 7.56 11.75 -6.99
N ALA A 70 8.51 12.61 -7.38
CA ALA A 70 8.73 12.96 -8.78
C ALA A 70 9.17 11.75 -9.62
N ALA A 71 9.87 10.81 -8.98
CA ALA A 71 10.31 9.53 -9.52
C ALA A 71 9.17 8.53 -9.82
N LEU A 72 7.97 8.73 -9.25
CA LEU A 72 6.85 7.85 -9.57
C LEU A 72 6.40 8.05 -11.04
N PRO A 73 5.94 6.99 -11.71
CA PRO A 73 5.42 7.07 -13.07
C PRO A 73 4.02 7.68 -13.14
N PRO A 74 3.66 8.34 -14.25
CA PRO A 74 2.39 9.09 -14.37
C PRO A 74 1.15 8.19 -14.29
N LEU A 75 1.29 6.88 -14.52
CA LEU A 75 0.21 5.91 -14.34
C LEU A 75 0.59 4.91 -13.22
N MET A 76 -0.30 4.75 -12.25
CA MET A 76 -0.15 3.84 -11.12
C MET A 76 -1.29 2.82 -11.09
N LEU A 77 -0.98 1.53 -11.08
CA LEU A 77 -1.98 0.48 -10.87
C LEU A 77 -2.22 0.31 -9.38
N TRP A 78 -3.45 0.49 -8.93
CA TRP A 78 -3.82 0.33 -7.53
C TRP A 78 -4.30 -1.11 -7.27
N VAL A 79 -3.59 -1.84 -6.42
CA VAL A 79 -3.70 -3.31 -6.28
C VAL A 79 -4.12 -3.71 -4.86
N TRP A 80 -5.34 -4.23 -4.74
CA TRP A 80 -5.95 -4.65 -3.47
C TRP A 80 -5.56 -6.06 -3.00
N GLU A 81 -6.11 -6.51 -1.86
CA GLU A 81 -5.93 -7.84 -1.26
C GLU A 81 -6.51 -8.98 -2.14
N ARG A 82 -5.76 -9.41 -3.15
CA ARG A 82 -6.09 -10.54 -4.04
C ARG A 82 -4.86 -11.07 -4.74
N PRO A 83 -4.86 -12.33 -5.21
CA PRO A 83 -3.81 -12.80 -6.10
C PRO A 83 -3.79 -11.92 -7.35
N ASP A 84 -2.64 -11.34 -7.66
CA ASP A 84 -2.52 -10.50 -8.85
C ASP A 84 -1.19 -10.67 -9.57
N ASP A 85 -1.21 -10.41 -10.87
CA ASP A 85 -0.05 -10.42 -11.75
C ASP A 85 -0.07 -9.17 -12.61
N THR A 86 0.82 -8.24 -12.28
CA THR A 86 0.93 -6.95 -12.96
C THR A 86 1.94 -6.99 -14.11
N ARG A 87 2.65 -8.11 -14.32
CA ARG A 87 3.75 -8.18 -15.29
C ARG A 87 3.27 -7.94 -16.72
N SER A 88 2.11 -8.46 -17.09
CA SER A 88 1.50 -8.25 -18.41
C SER A 88 1.24 -6.77 -18.72
N TRP A 89 1.00 -5.95 -17.69
CA TRP A 89 0.77 -4.52 -17.82
C TRP A 89 2.06 -3.70 -17.93
N LEU A 90 3.15 -4.22 -17.37
CA LEU A 90 4.38 -3.48 -17.14
C LEU A 90 5.45 -3.76 -18.20
N ALA A 91 5.41 -4.94 -18.83
CA ALA A 91 6.43 -5.46 -19.76
C ALA A 91 6.74 -4.55 -20.98
N ASN A 92 5.84 -3.64 -21.36
CA ASN A 92 6.01 -2.74 -22.52
C ASN A 92 5.95 -1.24 -22.16
N SER A 93 6.18 -0.89 -20.89
CA SER A 93 5.93 0.48 -20.40
C SER A 93 7.15 1.39 -20.34
N THR A 94 8.28 1.03 -20.96
CA THR A 94 9.50 1.86 -20.92
C THR A 94 9.34 3.14 -21.76
N ARG A 95 9.78 4.27 -21.21
CA ARG A 95 9.86 5.55 -21.94
C ARG A 95 10.96 5.38 -22.99
N ALA A 96 10.66 5.61 -24.27
CA ALA A 96 11.68 5.70 -25.31
C ALA A 96 12.63 6.87 -24.98
N SER A 97 13.68 6.62 -24.21
CA SER A 97 14.70 7.60 -23.89
C SER A 97 15.85 7.43 -24.88
N LYS A 98 16.23 8.52 -25.57
CA LYS A 98 17.46 8.59 -26.36
C LYS A 98 18.62 8.18 -25.44
N SER A 99 19.38 7.18 -25.89
CA SER A 99 20.60 6.63 -25.31
C SER A 99 21.46 7.67 -24.60
N ALA A 100 21.64 7.50 -23.28
CA ALA A 100 22.71 8.15 -22.52
C ALA A 100 23.55 7.06 -21.83
N GLU A 101 24.85 7.33 -21.78
CA GLU A 101 25.97 6.41 -21.63
C GLU A 101 25.97 5.55 -20.35
N ALA A 102 26.58 4.37 -20.48
CA ALA A 102 26.64 3.31 -19.49
C ALA A 102 27.44 3.73 -18.25
N GLY A 103 26.74 4.06 -17.17
CA GLY A 103 27.38 4.34 -15.88
C GLY A 103 26.44 4.45 -14.68
N ASP A 104 25.21 3.94 -14.73
CA ASP A 104 24.30 3.75 -13.57
C ASP A 104 23.01 2.97 -13.95
N ALA A 105 23.16 2.08 -14.95
CA ALA A 105 22.08 1.71 -15.88
C ALA A 105 20.88 0.98 -15.26
N ALA A 106 21.07 0.19 -14.18
CA ALA A 106 19.98 -0.61 -13.61
C ALA A 106 18.92 0.24 -12.88
N GLY A 107 19.32 1.35 -12.24
CA GLY A 107 18.38 2.25 -11.55
C GLY A 107 17.69 3.25 -12.50
N ALA A 108 18.40 3.67 -13.55
CA ALA A 108 17.87 4.58 -14.57
C ALA A 108 16.77 3.92 -15.42
N ASP A 109 16.90 2.62 -15.70
CA ASP A 109 15.91 1.85 -16.46
C ASP A 109 14.60 1.66 -15.69
N LEU A 110 14.66 1.40 -14.38
CA LEU A 110 13.45 1.29 -13.54
C LEU A 110 12.65 2.60 -13.48
N GLN A 111 13.34 3.73 -13.50
CA GLN A 111 12.75 5.07 -13.43
C GLN A 111 12.23 5.56 -14.80
N ALA A 112 12.62 4.90 -15.90
CA ALA A 112 12.09 5.16 -17.23
C ALA A 112 10.69 4.54 -17.44
N GLN A 113 10.19 3.74 -16.51
CA GLN A 113 8.86 3.13 -16.64
C GLN A 113 7.76 4.18 -16.62
N ARG A 114 6.72 3.95 -17.42
CA ARG A 114 5.52 4.80 -17.51
C ARG A 114 4.39 4.32 -16.62
N ILE A 115 4.49 3.10 -16.11
CA ILE A 115 3.49 2.47 -15.27
C ILE A 115 4.16 1.95 -13.99
N GLY A 116 3.56 2.23 -12.84
CA GLY A 116 3.99 1.75 -11.53
C GLY A 116 2.86 1.03 -10.82
N VAL A 117 3.12 0.57 -9.60
CA VAL A 117 2.16 -0.16 -8.78
C VAL A 117 2.03 0.51 -7.42
N ALA A 118 0.80 0.73 -6.96
CA ALA A 118 0.49 1.03 -5.57
C ALA A 118 -0.23 -0.20 -5.00
N ALA A 119 0.41 -0.92 -4.09
CA ALA A 119 -0.08 -2.20 -3.60
C ALA A 119 -0.35 -2.18 -2.10
N LEU A 120 -1.47 -2.81 -1.70
CA LEU A 120 -1.77 -3.05 -0.30
C LEU A 120 -0.63 -3.81 0.37
N ASP A 121 -0.06 -3.21 1.41
CA ASP A 121 1.03 -3.73 2.22
C ASP A 121 0.50 -4.28 3.55
N SER A 122 -0.41 -3.53 4.18
CA SER A 122 -1.08 -3.93 5.42
C SER A 122 -2.45 -3.29 5.56
N THR A 123 -3.33 -3.97 6.28
CA THR A 123 -4.60 -3.42 6.75
C THR A 123 -4.56 -3.25 8.26
N VAL A 124 -5.10 -2.14 8.74
CA VAL A 124 -5.34 -1.85 10.15
C VAL A 124 -6.85 -1.83 10.36
N LEU A 125 -7.39 -2.70 11.21
CA LEU A 125 -8.80 -2.65 11.61
C LEU A 125 -8.92 -2.00 12.97
N LEU A 126 -9.67 -0.91 13.03
CA LEU A 126 -10.03 -0.23 14.27
C LEU A 126 -11.34 -0.82 14.80
N ARG A 127 -11.30 -1.37 16.02
CA ARG A 127 -12.46 -2.00 16.66
C ARG A 127 -12.44 -1.77 18.15
N ASP A 128 -13.57 -1.33 18.72
CA ASP A 128 -13.69 -1.00 20.13
C ASP A 128 -12.55 -0.05 20.56
N GLY A 129 -11.84 -0.35 21.66
CA GLY A 129 -10.65 0.39 22.09
C GLY A 129 -9.32 -0.09 21.48
N SER A 130 -9.35 -0.99 20.49
CA SER A 130 -8.18 -1.70 19.98
C SER A 130 -7.99 -1.51 18.46
N ALA A 131 -6.80 -1.91 17.98
CA ALA A 131 -6.51 -1.98 16.55
C ALA A 131 -5.70 -3.24 16.27
N THR A 132 -6.09 -3.98 15.23
CA THR A 132 -5.35 -5.15 14.74
C THR A 132 -4.73 -4.81 13.39
N VAL A 133 -3.55 -5.39 13.12
CA VAL A 133 -2.82 -5.16 11.86
C VAL A 133 -2.52 -6.51 11.24
N TRP A 134 -2.80 -6.67 9.95
CA TRP A 134 -2.35 -7.81 9.18
C TRP A 134 -1.67 -7.37 7.89
N ARG A 135 -0.71 -8.18 7.48
CA ARG A 135 -0.02 -8.04 6.20
C ARG A 135 -0.93 -8.51 5.08
N ARG A 136 -0.69 -7.99 3.87
CA ARG A 136 -1.14 -8.66 2.67
C ARG A 136 -0.73 -10.14 2.70
N GLN A 137 -1.69 -11.02 2.52
CA GLN A 137 -1.52 -12.48 2.48
C GLN A 137 -1.52 -13.00 1.04
N GLN A 138 -2.16 -12.25 0.12
CA GLN A 138 -2.29 -12.66 -1.26
C GLN A 138 -1.05 -12.35 -2.10
N ALA A 139 -0.68 -13.28 -2.98
CA ALA A 139 0.49 -13.11 -3.84
C ALA A 139 0.35 -11.93 -4.79
N LEU A 140 1.45 -11.22 -5.03
CA LEU A 140 1.56 -10.16 -6.03
C LEU A 140 2.80 -10.43 -6.89
N ARG A 141 2.59 -10.69 -8.17
CA ARG A 141 3.67 -10.83 -9.15
C ARG A 141 3.97 -9.46 -9.75
N LEU A 142 5.18 -9.01 -9.49
CA LEU A 142 5.77 -7.78 -10.03
C LEU A 142 6.75 -8.14 -11.15
N PRO A 143 7.15 -7.17 -11.97
CA PRO A 143 8.14 -7.41 -13.02
C PRO A 143 9.45 -7.95 -12.42
N PRO A 144 10.02 -9.02 -13.01
CA PRO A 144 11.22 -9.64 -12.47
C PRO A 144 12.38 -8.65 -12.35
N GLU A 145 12.48 -7.69 -13.27
CA GLU A 145 13.49 -6.64 -13.30
C GLU A 145 13.39 -5.67 -12.11
N TRP A 146 12.27 -5.62 -11.38
CA TRP A 146 12.16 -4.85 -10.13
C TRP A 146 12.81 -5.57 -8.95
N SER A 147 13.35 -6.77 -9.14
CA SER A 147 13.88 -7.59 -8.06
C SER A 147 15.21 -8.24 -8.41
N ALA A 148 16.08 -8.37 -7.40
CA ALA A 148 17.30 -9.17 -7.47
C ALA A 148 17.42 -10.01 -6.21
N ALA A 149 17.79 -11.29 -6.35
CA ALA A 149 17.90 -12.24 -5.24
C ALA A 149 16.66 -12.26 -4.31
N GLY A 150 15.45 -12.19 -4.90
CA GLY A 150 14.19 -12.23 -4.16
C GLY A 150 13.86 -10.97 -3.36
N ARG A 151 14.56 -9.86 -3.59
CA ARG A 151 14.31 -8.56 -2.94
C ARG A 151 14.02 -7.50 -3.98
N LEU A 152 13.12 -6.58 -3.65
CA LEU A 152 12.84 -5.42 -4.50
C LEU A 152 14.07 -4.51 -4.56
N LEU A 153 14.41 -4.07 -5.77
CA LEU A 153 15.48 -3.12 -6.01
C LEU A 153 15.06 -1.73 -5.51
N PRO A 154 15.99 -0.94 -4.93
CA PRO A 154 15.76 0.47 -4.66
C PRO A 154 15.28 1.19 -5.92
N LYS A 155 14.39 2.18 -5.76
CA LYS A 155 13.79 2.95 -6.86
C LYS A 155 12.82 2.17 -7.77
N ALA A 156 12.50 0.90 -7.48
CA ALA A 156 11.39 0.25 -8.16
C ALA A 156 10.08 1.06 -7.93
N PRO A 157 9.24 1.28 -8.97
CA PRO A 157 8.06 2.14 -8.87
C PRO A 157 6.88 1.44 -8.19
N LEU A 158 7.12 0.97 -6.95
CA LEU A 158 6.16 0.35 -6.06
C LEU A 158 5.91 1.24 -4.84
N VAL A 159 4.67 1.67 -4.67
CA VAL A 159 4.16 2.36 -3.47
C VAL A 159 3.49 1.34 -2.55
N THR A 160 3.84 1.34 -1.28
CA THR A 160 3.17 0.49 -0.27
C THR A 160 1.97 1.23 0.32
N ILE A 161 0.80 0.57 0.34
CA ILE A 161 -0.43 1.14 0.89
C ILE A 161 -0.73 0.55 2.27
N VAL A 162 -1.02 1.42 3.24
CA VAL A 162 -1.65 1.05 4.51
C VAL A 162 -3.11 1.40 4.44
N HIS A 163 -3.97 0.38 4.37
CA HIS A 163 -5.40 0.59 4.48
C HIS A 163 -5.84 0.60 5.94
N VAL A 164 -6.74 1.52 6.31
CA VAL A 164 -7.35 1.56 7.63
C VAL A 164 -8.85 1.39 7.47
N ASP A 165 -9.38 0.35 8.10
CA ASP A 165 -10.80 0.05 8.15
C ASP A 165 -11.34 0.25 9.57
N MET A 166 -12.64 0.52 9.69
CA MET A 166 -13.33 0.73 10.96
C MET A 166 -14.50 -0.22 11.10
N ALA A 167 -14.52 -0.97 12.21
CA ALA A 167 -15.69 -1.73 12.59
C ALA A 167 -16.90 -0.79 12.77
N SER A 168 -18.09 -1.30 12.48
CA SER A 168 -19.36 -0.58 12.57
C SER A 168 -20.27 -1.15 13.66
N GLY A 169 -21.39 -0.45 13.94
CA GLY A 169 -22.39 -0.89 14.92
C GLY A 169 -21.83 -0.95 16.35
N ALA A 170 -22.13 -2.04 17.06
CA ALA A 170 -21.75 -2.24 18.47
C ALA A 170 -20.24 -2.23 18.71
N HIS A 171 -19.42 -2.42 17.67
CA HIS A 171 -17.97 -2.51 17.77
C HIS A 171 -17.23 -1.29 17.23
N LYS A 172 -17.92 -0.16 17.08
CA LYS A 172 -17.36 1.09 16.55
C LYS A 172 -16.07 1.47 17.30
N PRO A 173 -15.02 1.92 16.60
CA PRO A 173 -13.78 2.30 17.26
C PRO A 173 -13.96 3.53 18.16
N GLN A 174 -13.21 3.56 19.26
CA GLN A 174 -13.14 4.67 20.20
C GLN A 174 -12.30 5.86 19.68
N LEU A 175 -11.52 5.66 18.62
CA LEU A 175 -10.59 6.64 18.05
C LEU A 175 -9.58 7.17 19.08
N ASN A 176 -9.03 6.26 19.89
CA ASN A 176 -8.14 6.56 21.01
C ASN A 176 -6.65 6.57 20.63
N GLU A 177 -5.78 6.96 21.56
CA GLU A 177 -4.32 7.04 21.34
C GLU A 177 -3.69 5.70 20.93
N ARG A 178 -4.20 4.57 21.44
CA ARG A 178 -3.70 3.24 21.07
C ARG A 178 -3.94 2.98 19.59
N GLN A 179 -5.11 3.34 19.07
CA GLN A 179 -5.47 3.19 17.67
C GLN A 179 -4.62 4.09 16.77
N LYS A 180 -4.44 5.37 17.14
CA LYS A 180 -3.54 6.29 16.41
C LYS A 180 -2.13 5.73 16.31
N GLN A 181 -1.57 5.30 17.43
CA GLN A 181 -0.21 4.76 17.49
C GLN A 181 -0.08 3.49 16.64
N THR A 182 -1.11 2.64 16.58
CA THR A 182 -1.10 1.47 15.71
C THR A 182 -1.06 1.85 14.24
N ILE A 183 -1.83 2.85 13.79
CA ILE A 183 -1.78 3.33 12.40
C ILE A 183 -0.39 3.91 12.09
N VAL A 184 0.15 4.77 12.95
CA VAL A 184 1.50 5.35 12.77
C VAL A 184 2.58 4.27 12.66
N ARG A 185 2.50 3.22 13.49
CA ARG A 185 3.42 2.07 13.39
C ARG A 185 3.25 1.29 12.09
N ALA A 186 2.02 1.11 11.61
CA ALA A 186 1.77 0.44 10.34
C ALA A 186 2.35 1.25 9.16
N VAL A 187 2.13 2.56 9.13
CA VAL A 187 2.67 3.48 8.10
C VAL A 187 4.21 3.46 8.09
N THR A 188 4.84 3.61 9.25
CA THR A 188 6.32 3.58 9.34
C THR A 188 6.91 2.22 8.99
N ALA A 189 6.21 1.12 9.32
CA ALA A 189 6.63 -0.21 8.89
C ALA A 189 6.51 -0.37 7.36
N ALA A 190 5.42 0.10 6.76
CA ALA A 190 5.19 0.03 5.31
C ALA A 190 6.24 0.83 4.54
N ALA A 191 6.54 2.04 5.00
CA ALA A 191 7.60 2.88 4.44
C ALA A 191 8.96 2.18 4.37
N LYS A 192 9.34 1.39 5.38
CA LYS A 192 10.61 0.63 5.38
C LYS A 192 10.68 -0.45 4.29
N ARG A 193 9.53 -0.88 3.77
CA ARG A 193 9.42 -1.89 2.71
C ARG A 193 9.19 -1.27 1.34
N SER A 194 8.98 0.05 1.28
CA SER A 194 8.71 0.75 0.03
C SER A 194 10.03 1.02 -0.72
N PRO A 195 10.27 0.38 -1.88
CA PRO A 195 11.48 0.65 -2.67
C PRO A 195 11.46 2.05 -3.31
N SER A 196 10.28 2.64 -3.50
CA SER A 196 10.09 3.99 -4.03
C SER A 196 10.28 5.08 -2.98
N GLN A 197 10.41 4.71 -1.69
CA GLN A 197 10.35 5.65 -0.58
C GLN A 197 9.07 6.50 -0.55
N VAL A 198 7.96 5.92 -1.03
CA VAL A 198 6.63 6.49 -0.89
C VAL A 198 5.73 5.49 -0.16
N VAL A 199 5.03 5.97 0.86
CA VAL A 199 3.98 5.21 1.55
C VAL A 199 2.66 5.93 1.38
N GLN A 200 1.61 5.19 1.06
CA GLN A 200 0.26 5.74 0.93
C GLN A 200 -0.59 5.29 2.13
N LEU A 201 -1.22 6.26 2.81
CA LEU A 201 -2.26 6.00 3.79
C LEU A 201 -3.61 6.03 3.08
N ASP A 202 -4.33 4.92 3.15
CA ASP A 202 -5.68 4.80 2.64
C ASP A 202 -6.65 4.69 3.82
N PHE A 203 -7.25 5.82 4.21
CA PHE A 203 -8.15 5.87 5.36
C PHE A 203 -9.30 6.83 5.13
N GLU A 204 -10.45 6.25 4.80
CA GLU A 204 -11.69 6.99 4.65
C GLU A 204 -12.32 7.32 6.01
N VAL A 205 -12.60 8.59 6.25
CA VAL A 205 -13.19 9.09 7.50
C VAL A 205 -14.38 9.99 7.26
N MET A 206 -15.34 9.95 8.17
CA MET A 206 -16.44 10.91 8.21
C MET A 206 -15.95 12.30 8.63
N HIS A 207 -16.77 13.34 8.40
CA HIS A 207 -16.45 14.71 8.80
C HIS A 207 -16.05 14.83 10.29
N SER A 208 -16.79 14.18 11.19
CA SER A 208 -16.50 14.18 12.64
C SER A 208 -15.21 13.46 13.02
N GLN A 209 -14.64 12.68 12.12
CA GLN A 209 -13.42 11.88 12.33
C GLN A 209 -12.18 12.51 11.69
N LYS A 210 -12.33 13.62 10.95
CA LYS A 210 -11.21 14.37 10.37
C LYS A 210 -10.16 14.79 11.41
N PRO A 211 -10.49 15.24 12.64
CA PRO A 211 -9.48 15.56 13.64
C PRO A 211 -8.60 14.35 14.02
N PHE A 212 -9.19 13.15 14.07
CA PHE A 212 -8.46 11.91 14.32
C PHE A 212 -7.47 11.60 13.20
N LEU A 213 -7.93 11.66 11.94
CA LEU A 213 -7.06 11.45 10.77
C LEU A 213 -5.96 12.50 10.68
N ALA A 214 -6.27 13.78 10.92
CA ALA A 214 -5.29 14.86 10.92
C ALA A 214 -4.17 14.63 11.95
N ASP A 215 -4.51 14.17 13.16
CA ASP A 215 -3.51 13.81 14.19
C ASP A 215 -2.66 12.60 13.76
N VAL A 216 -3.29 11.56 13.19
CA VAL A 216 -2.59 10.39 12.62
C VAL A 216 -1.60 10.80 11.52
N ILE A 217 -2.00 11.71 10.62
CA ILE A 217 -1.13 12.20 9.53
C ILE A 217 0.07 12.94 10.10
N ARG A 218 -0.14 13.90 11.02
CA ARG A 218 0.97 14.68 11.63
C ARG A 218 1.97 13.77 12.34
N ARG A 219 1.46 12.80 13.12
CA ARG A 219 2.31 11.83 13.82
C ARG A 219 3.02 10.87 12.87
N SER A 220 2.34 10.43 11.82
CA SER A 220 2.96 9.59 10.77
C SER A 220 4.09 10.36 10.09
N ARG A 221 3.85 11.61 9.71
CA ARG A 221 4.88 12.45 9.10
C ARG A 221 6.10 12.63 10.02
N ALA A 222 5.87 12.90 11.30
CA ALA A 222 6.94 13.06 12.30
C ALA A 222 7.74 11.78 12.55
N ALA A 223 7.11 10.61 12.38
CA ALA A 223 7.75 9.31 12.60
C ALA A 223 8.45 8.74 11.35
N LEU A 224 8.14 9.26 10.17
CA LEU A 224 8.74 8.84 8.91
C LEU A 224 10.09 9.55 8.67
N PRO A 225 11.08 8.88 8.04
CA PRO A 225 12.30 9.56 7.58
C PRO A 225 11.98 10.75 6.67
N GLU A 226 12.80 11.81 6.73
CA GLU A 226 12.56 13.06 5.99
C GLU A 226 12.50 12.89 4.47
N ASN A 227 13.16 11.87 3.95
CA ASN A 227 13.22 11.55 2.52
C ASN A 227 12.17 10.53 2.06
N VAL A 228 11.28 10.07 2.94
CA VAL A 228 10.14 9.23 2.57
C VAL A 228 8.92 10.12 2.37
N ALA A 229 8.22 10.00 1.25
CA ALA A 229 7.00 10.73 0.99
C ALA A 229 5.76 10.04 1.58
N LEU A 230 4.83 10.84 2.10
CA LEU A 230 3.53 10.41 2.61
C LEU A 230 2.44 10.82 1.63
N SER A 231 1.86 9.83 0.94
CA SER A 231 0.67 9.99 0.09
C SER A 231 -0.59 9.65 0.89
N LEU A 232 -1.71 10.29 0.57
CA LEU A 232 -3.01 10.08 1.22
C LEU A 232 -4.09 9.87 0.16
N THR A 233 -4.88 8.80 0.26
CA THR A 233 -6.13 8.73 -0.52
C THR A 233 -7.17 9.66 0.10
N ALA A 234 -7.95 10.33 -0.74
CA ALA A 234 -8.98 11.25 -0.29
C ALA A 234 -10.34 10.91 -0.89
N GLN A 235 -11.39 11.08 -0.08
CA GLN A 235 -12.75 11.09 -0.62
C GLN A 235 -12.92 12.35 -1.50
N PRO A 236 -13.60 12.25 -2.66
CA PRO A 236 -13.84 13.40 -3.54
C PRO A 236 -14.50 14.60 -2.86
N SER A 237 -15.37 14.35 -1.87
CA SER A 237 -16.04 15.40 -1.09
C SER A 237 -15.06 16.30 -0.33
N TRP A 238 -13.89 15.79 0.07
CA TRP A 238 -12.85 16.58 0.74
C TRP A 238 -12.17 17.57 -0.23
N CYS A 239 -12.18 17.24 -1.51
CA CYS A 239 -11.55 18.03 -2.57
C CYS A 239 -12.48 19.05 -3.21
N VAL A 240 -13.77 19.05 -2.85
CA VAL A 240 -14.78 20.04 -3.28
C VAL A 240 -15.23 20.92 -2.10
N GLY A 241 -15.29 20.35 -0.90
CA GLY A 241 -15.79 20.97 0.32
C GLY A 241 -14.79 21.90 1.00
N ASP A 242 -14.64 21.78 2.32
CA ASP A 242 -13.75 22.56 3.18
C ASP A 242 -12.25 22.31 2.91
N ALA A 243 -11.41 23.33 3.15
CA ALA A 243 -9.97 23.30 2.89
C ALA A 243 -9.15 22.57 3.99
N TRP A 244 -9.73 21.59 4.67
CA TRP A 244 -9.13 20.99 5.87
C TRP A 244 -7.85 20.18 5.59
N LEU A 245 -7.59 19.83 4.33
CA LEU A 245 -6.37 19.15 3.89
C LEU A 245 -5.18 20.11 3.71
N ALA A 246 -5.42 21.40 3.53
CA ALA A 246 -4.40 22.38 3.14
C ALA A 246 -3.23 22.49 4.15
N ASP A 247 -3.50 22.29 5.43
CA ASP A 247 -2.52 22.40 6.51
C ASP A 247 -1.95 21.04 6.96
N LEU A 248 -2.28 19.96 6.25
CA LEU A 248 -1.80 18.63 6.60
C LEU A 248 -0.45 18.36 5.95
N PRO A 249 0.52 17.77 6.67
CA PRO A 249 1.86 17.56 6.14
C PRO A 249 1.93 16.27 5.32
N VAL A 250 1.07 16.17 4.30
CA VAL A 250 1.09 15.15 3.26
C VAL A 250 1.82 15.67 2.03
N ASP A 251 2.50 14.78 1.32
CA ASP A 251 3.29 15.13 0.14
C ASP A 251 2.49 14.92 -1.16
N GLU A 252 1.47 14.06 -1.13
CA GLU A 252 0.53 13.82 -2.22
C GLU A 252 -0.86 13.54 -1.66
N VAL A 253 -1.91 14.09 -2.29
CA VAL A 253 -3.30 13.69 -2.07
C VAL A 253 -3.83 13.06 -3.36
N VAL A 254 -4.45 11.90 -3.24
CA VAL A 254 -5.03 11.14 -4.35
C VAL A 254 -6.54 11.04 -4.14
N PRO A 255 -7.34 11.96 -4.73
CA PRO A 255 -8.78 11.89 -4.66
C PRO A 255 -9.28 10.67 -5.44
N MET A 256 -10.01 9.77 -4.80
CA MET A 256 -10.53 8.55 -5.42
C MET A 256 -11.90 8.86 -6.06
N ALA A 257 -11.88 9.36 -7.30
CA ALA A 257 -13.04 9.82 -8.05
C ALA A 257 -13.86 8.67 -8.66
N PHE A 258 -14.25 7.73 -7.81
CA PHE A 258 -15.12 6.60 -8.14
C PHE A 258 -15.86 6.15 -6.89
N ARG A 259 -16.98 5.42 -7.05
CA ARG A 259 -17.83 4.99 -5.93
C ARG A 259 -18.19 6.13 -4.97
N MET A 260 -18.36 7.32 -5.53
CA MET A 260 -18.55 8.55 -4.77
C MET A 260 -19.83 8.48 -3.96
N THR A 261 -19.80 8.99 -2.74
CA THR A 261 -20.96 9.13 -1.87
C THR A 261 -21.15 10.60 -1.51
N GLY A 262 -22.38 11.00 -1.13
CA GLY A 262 -22.71 12.40 -0.86
C GLY A 262 -23.14 13.16 -2.12
N ASP A 263 -22.57 14.35 -2.34
CA ASP A 263 -22.92 15.23 -3.48
C ASP A 263 -22.22 14.79 -4.79
N VAL A 264 -22.64 13.61 -5.27
CA VAL A 264 -22.09 12.94 -6.44
C VAL A 264 -22.24 13.81 -7.69
N LYS A 265 -23.42 14.44 -7.87
CA LYS A 265 -23.73 15.24 -9.06
C LYS A 265 -22.78 16.43 -9.20
N ARG A 266 -22.64 17.23 -8.14
CA ARG A 266 -21.73 18.37 -8.14
C ARG A 266 -20.29 17.94 -8.40
N THR A 267 -19.87 16.83 -7.79
CA THR A 267 -18.52 16.31 -7.94
C THR A 267 -18.24 15.86 -9.37
N GLN A 268 -19.20 15.18 -10.00
CA GLN A 268 -19.12 14.78 -11.40
C GLN A 268 -19.09 15.99 -12.34
N GLU A 269 -19.95 17.00 -12.11
CA GLU A 269 -19.98 18.22 -12.91
C GLU A 269 -18.62 18.94 -12.91
N ILE A 270 -17.99 19.09 -11.74
CA ILE A 270 -16.64 19.64 -11.61
C ILE A 270 -15.63 18.84 -12.43
N LEU A 271 -15.62 17.51 -12.30
CA LEU A 271 -14.65 16.67 -13.01
C LEU A 271 -14.87 16.68 -14.52
N ILE A 272 -16.13 16.72 -14.98
CA ILE A 272 -16.47 16.78 -16.40
C ILE A 272 -16.07 18.14 -17.00
N HIS A 273 -16.35 19.24 -16.31
CA HIS A 273 -16.12 20.59 -16.82
C HIS A 273 -14.65 21.02 -16.69
N ASP A 274 -14.07 20.83 -15.51
CA ASP A 274 -12.74 21.35 -15.18
C ASP A 274 -11.62 20.32 -15.43
N GLY A 275 -11.95 19.03 -15.38
CA GLY A 275 -10.99 17.93 -15.53
C GLY A 275 -10.11 17.69 -14.30
N ARG A 276 -10.39 18.38 -13.19
CA ARG A 276 -9.63 18.29 -11.92
C ARG A 276 -10.49 18.81 -10.76
N PHE A 277 -10.09 18.48 -9.54
CA PHE A 277 -10.69 19.06 -8.34
C PHE A 277 -10.25 20.51 -8.09
N PRO A 278 -11.07 21.34 -7.43
CA PRO A 278 -10.75 22.74 -7.19
C PRO A 278 -9.65 22.95 -6.16
N ARG A 279 -9.52 22.06 -5.16
CA ARG A 279 -8.52 22.17 -4.09
C ARG A 279 -7.09 21.93 -4.63
N PRO A 280 -6.13 22.87 -4.47
CA PRO A 280 -4.77 22.74 -5.02
C PRO A 280 -4.07 21.43 -4.66
N GLU A 281 -4.21 20.99 -3.42
CA GLU A 281 -3.66 19.73 -2.90
C GLU A 281 -4.21 18.48 -3.62
N CYS A 282 -5.42 18.56 -4.15
CA CYS A 282 -6.11 17.47 -4.86
C CYS A 282 -5.93 17.50 -6.39
N GLN A 283 -5.23 18.49 -6.95
CA GLN A 283 -5.04 18.61 -8.40
C GLN A 283 -3.97 17.68 -8.99
N PRO A 284 -2.81 17.44 -8.34
CA PRO A 284 -1.71 16.72 -8.97
C PRO A 284 -2.01 15.27 -9.30
N SER A 285 -2.86 14.61 -8.51
CA SER A 285 -3.15 13.18 -8.65
C SER A 285 -4.64 12.92 -8.67
N LEU A 286 -5.06 11.82 -9.30
CA LEU A 286 -6.46 11.42 -9.40
C LEU A 286 -6.61 9.91 -9.46
N GLY A 287 -7.51 9.37 -8.64
CA GLY A 287 -7.92 7.97 -8.67
C GLY A 287 -9.15 7.76 -9.54
N LEU A 288 -9.15 6.75 -10.41
CA LEU A 288 -10.27 6.37 -11.26
C LEU A 288 -10.49 4.86 -11.21
N ALA A 289 -11.74 4.39 -11.38
CA ALA A 289 -12.02 2.96 -11.48
C ALA A 289 -12.29 2.53 -12.93
N LEU A 290 -11.67 1.42 -13.37
CA LEU A 290 -11.89 0.85 -14.70
C LEU A 290 -13.36 0.49 -14.96
N ASN A 291 -14.09 0.11 -13.92
CA ASN A 291 -15.48 -0.32 -13.99
C ASN A 291 -16.50 0.84 -13.89
N GLU A 292 -16.04 2.09 -13.83
CA GLU A 292 -16.89 3.30 -13.77
C GLU A 292 -16.65 4.21 -14.97
N GLN A 293 -16.52 3.60 -16.15
CA GLN A 293 -16.47 4.32 -17.42
C GLN A 293 -17.86 4.79 -17.84
N PRO A 294 -17.96 5.86 -18.66
CA PRO A 294 -16.85 6.65 -19.21
C PRO A 294 -16.24 7.62 -18.17
N TRP A 295 -14.93 7.86 -18.29
CA TRP A 295 -14.24 8.92 -17.54
C TRP A 295 -14.40 10.27 -18.24
N PRO A 296 -14.17 11.40 -17.54
CA PRO A 296 -14.13 12.72 -18.17
C PRO A 296 -13.13 12.75 -19.35
N ASP A 297 -13.54 13.34 -20.47
CA ASP A 297 -12.75 13.37 -21.70
C ASP A 297 -11.44 14.15 -21.54
N LYS A 298 -11.38 15.08 -20.57
CA LYS A 298 -10.20 15.88 -20.27
C LYS A 298 -9.82 15.74 -18.80
N LEU A 299 -8.77 14.97 -18.53
CA LEU A 299 -8.16 14.89 -17.21
C LEU A 299 -6.96 15.85 -17.12
N ARG A 300 -6.88 16.61 -16.03
CA ARG A 300 -5.83 17.61 -15.78
C ARG A 300 -5.04 17.31 -14.51
N SER A 301 -4.73 16.03 -14.28
CA SER A 301 -3.84 15.56 -13.21
C SER A 301 -2.49 15.14 -13.79
N GLN A 302 -1.43 15.24 -13.00
CA GLN A 302 -0.09 14.79 -13.39
C GLN A 302 0.05 13.27 -13.24
N ARG A 303 -0.67 12.68 -12.29
CA ARG A 303 -0.63 11.25 -12.00
C ARG A 303 -2.02 10.64 -11.89
N LEU A 304 -2.22 9.50 -12.52
CA LEU A 304 -3.45 8.72 -12.44
C LEU A 304 -3.21 7.43 -11.66
N TYR A 305 -4.08 7.16 -10.69
CA TYR A 305 -4.17 5.89 -10.00
C TYR A 305 -5.38 5.15 -10.53
N LEU A 306 -5.16 4.05 -11.25
CA LEU A 306 -6.26 3.23 -11.74
C LEU A 306 -6.58 2.15 -10.73
N PHE A 307 -7.84 2.08 -10.35
CA PHE A 307 -8.42 1.04 -9.54
C PHE A 307 -9.12 0.02 -10.44
N ASN A 308 -8.97 -1.25 -10.08
CA ASN A 308 -9.68 -2.33 -10.74
C ASN A 308 -10.41 -3.20 -9.72
N ARG A 309 -11.73 -3.36 -9.91
CA ARG A 309 -12.53 -4.26 -9.09
C ARG A 309 -12.24 -5.73 -9.39
N ALA A 310 -11.69 -6.07 -10.55
CA ALA A 310 -11.14 -7.39 -10.87
C ALA A 310 -9.63 -7.47 -10.60
N ALA A 311 -9.01 -8.64 -10.78
CA ALA A 311 -7.56 -8.74 -10.80
C ALA A 311 -6.99 -8.13 -12.10
N TRP A 312 -5.83 -7.49 -12.02
CA TRP A 312 -5.13 -6.96 -13.19
C TRP A 312 -4.72 -8.07 -14.15
N SER A 313 -4.37 -9.25 -13.62
CA SER A 313 -3.98 -10.43 -14.42
C SER A 313 -5.02 -10.90 -15.45
N VAL A 314 -6.30 -10.63 -15.22
CA VAL A 314 -7.41 -11.06 -16.10
C VAL A 314 -8.07 -9.90 -16.84
N THR A 315 -7.53 -8.70 -16.71
CA THR A 315 -8.10 -7.51 -17.33
C THR A 315 -7.31 -7.18 -18.60
N PRO A 316 -7.95 -7.10 -19.78
CA PRO A 316 -7.27 -6.70 -21.01
C PRO A 316 -6.95 -5.19 -21.03
N MET A 317 -5.78 -4.80 -21.59
CA MET A 317 -5.43 -3.38 -21.82
C MET A 317 -6.36 -2.68 -22.83
N ALA A 318 -6.84 -3.42 -23.82
CA ALA A 318 -7.47 -2.88 -25.02
C ALA A 318 -8.82 -2.18 -24.77
N SER A 319 -9.50 -2.42 -23.64
CA SER A 319 -10.85 -1.87 -23.40
C SER A 319 -10.85 -0.42 -22.89
N TRP A 320 -9.70 0.15 -22.54
CA TRP A 320 -9.63 1.50 -21.94
C TRP A 320 -8.38 2.32 -22.30
N SER A 321 -7.35 1.70 -22.87
CA SER A 321 -6.10 2.39 -23.23
C SER A 321 -6.31 3.57 -24.19
N VAL A 322 -7.27 3.45 -25.10
CA VAL A 322 -7.61 4.49 -26.10
C VAL A 322 -7.98 5.84 -25.45
N ARG A 323 -8.47 5.83 -24.21
CA ARG A 323 -8.92 7.04 -23.50
C ARG A 323 -7.88 7.64 -22.55
N LEU A 324 -6.77 6.95 -22.30
CA LEU A 324 -5.70 7.46 -21.43
C LEU A 324 -4.70 8.35 -22.18
N GLY A 325 -4.82 8.49 -23.50
CA GLY A 325 -4.07 9.46 -24.31
C GLY A 325 -2.59 9.55 -23.90
N ALA A 326 -2.16 10.73 -23.47
CA ALA A 326 -0.77 11.03 -23.08
C ALA A 326 -0.25 10.26 -21.85
N PHE A 327 -1.09 9.55 -21.09
CA PHE A 327 -0.66 8.75 -19.92
C PHE A 327 -0.15 7.36 -20.31
N LEU A 328 -0.47 6.86 -21.51
CA LEU A 328 0.06 5.60 -22.03
C LEU A 328 1.16 5.83 -23.08
N PRO A 329 2.09 4.85 -23.25
CA PRO A 329 3.17 4.92 -24.24
C PRO A 329 2.70 5.23 -25.66
#